data_AF-A0A8J6SFD9-F1
#
_entry.id   AF-A0A8J6SFD9-F1
#
_cell.length_a   1.000
_cell.length_b   1.000
_cell.length_c   1.000
_cell.angle_alpha   90.00
_cell.angle_beta   90.00
_cell.angle_gamma   90.00
#
_symmetry.space_group_name_H-M   'P 1'
#
loop_
_entity.id
_entity.type
_entity.pdbx_description
1 polymer ?
#
loop_
_entity_poly.entity_id
_entity_poly.type
_entity_poly.pdbx_seq_one_letter_code
_entity_poly.pdbx_strand_id
1 'polypeptide(L)'
;MMNSLEFCDRFLRDGWCERDLQMLIQKQLRQRGMFLAPHEVRIKTPTATRRIDLATWLCNYEVKKYLTREAIFHAAAQTELYNHYVPKLLWIIPKRRVVIGLAPSDPRDYEAARKVAEDFRAMGVNVIFVNETGLTLNSPELKTLIGILALIFCSVAILSFLLVQAL
;
A
#
# COMPACT_ATOMS: atom_id res chain seq x y z
N MET A 1 7.71 -22.91 -12.47
CA MET A 1 7.36 -22.00 -11.35
C MET A 1 5.91 -21.60 -11.53
N MET A 2 5.06 -21.79 -10.50
CA MET A 2 3.66 -21.38 -10.54
C MET A 2 3.59 -19.85 -10.48
N ASN A 3 2.81 -19.22 -11.37
CA ASN A 3 2.72 -17.77 -11.37
C ASN A 3 1.83 -17.30 -10.19
N SER A 4 1.92 -16.02 -9.82
CA SER A 4 1.17 -15.49 -8.67
C SER A 4 -0.35 -15.55 -8.84
N LEU A 5 -0.86 -15.57 -10.08
CA LEU A 5 -2.30 -15.69 -10.37
C LEU A 5 -2.80 -17.13 -10.15
N GLU A 6 -2.06 -18.13 -10.63
CA GLU A 6 -2.33 -19.55 -10.38
C GLU A 6 -2.27 -19.88 -8.88
N PHE A 7 -1.35 -19.26 -8.15
CA PHE A 7 -1.31 -19.35 -6.69
C PHE A 7 -2.55 -18.73 -6.04
N CYS A 8 -2.99 -17.56 -6.51
CA CYS A 8 -4.18 -16.90 -5.98
C CYS A 8 -5.46 -17.73 -6.24
N ASP A 9 -5.67 -18.19 -7.46
CA ASP A 9 -6.85 -18.95 -7.84
C ASP A 9 -6.93 -20.31 -7.14
N ARG A 10 -5.79 -20.98 -6.95
CA ARG A 10 -5.75 -22.34 -6.39
C ARG A 10 -5.77 -22.37 -4.87
N PHE A 11 -5.26 -21.35 -4.19
CA PHE A 11 -5.06 -21.38 -2.73
C PHE A 11 -5.86 -20.33 -1.95
N LEU A 12 -6.39 -19.27 -2.57
CA LEU A 12 -7.07 -18.19 -1.84
C LEU A 12 -8.60 -18.32 -1.78
N ARG A 13 -9.22 -19.35 -2.39
CA ARG A 13 -10.68 -19.50 -2.46
C ARG A 13 -11.34 -19.91 -1.13
N ASP A 14 -10.98 -21.06 -0.53
CA ASP A 14 -11.91 -21.69 0.45
C ASP A 14 -11.42 -21.80 1.91
N GLY A 15 -10.14 -21.51 2.21
CA GLY A 15 -9.58 -21.75 3.57
C GLY A 15 -8.86 -20.58 4.24
N TRP A 16 -8.59 -19.50 3.50
CA TRP A 16 -7.73 -18.42 3.98
C TRP A 16 -8.55 -17.29 4.63
N CYS A 17 -8.02 -16.71 5.69
CA CYS A 17 -8.56 -15.53 6.34
C CYS A 17 -7.79 -14.26 5.91
N GLU A 18 -8.33 -13.09 6.22
CA GLU A 18 -7.69 -11.79 5.93
C GLU A 18 -6.24 -11.72 6.42
N ARG A 19 -5.96 -12.38 7.55
CA ARG A 19 -4.61 -12.47 8.13
C ARG A 19 -3.61 -13.17 7.23
N ASP A 20 -4.02 -14.23 6.54
CA ASP A 20 -3.10 -14.99 5.70
C ASP A 20 -2.71 -14.18 4.46
N LEU A 21 -3.67 -13.43 3.89
CA LEU A 21 -3.41 -12.47 2.82
C LEU A 21 -2.48 -11.35 3.27
N GLN A 22 -2.70 -10.80 4.47
CA GLN A 22 -1.83 -9.81 5.09
C GLN A 22 -0.38 -10.34 5.24
N MET A 23 -0.20 -11.59 5.68
CA MET A 23 1.14 -12.20 5.81
C MET A 23 1.84 -12.37 4.45
N LEU A 24 1.11 -12.76 3.40
CA LEU A 24 1.67 -12.86 2.05
C LEU A 24 2.14 -11.51 1.51
N ILE A 25 1.30 -10.48 1.65
CA ILE A 25 1.64 -9.10 1.28
C ILE A 25 2.87 -8.65 2.07
N GLN A 26 2.90 -8.87 3.38
CA GLN A 26 4.04 -8.53 4.23
C GLN A 26 5.34 -9.21 3.76
N LYS A 27 5.28 -10.51 3.43
CA LYS A 27 6.43 -11.26 2.91
C LYS A 27 6.96 -10.66 1.60
N GLN A 28 6.07 -10.34 0.66
CA GLN A 28 6.43 -9.73 -0.62
C GLN A 28 7.06 -8.35 -0.45
N LEU A 29 6.49 -7.52 0.41
CA LEU A 29 7.02 -6.19 0.72
C LEU A 29 8.43 -6.29 1.32
N ARG A 30 8.67 -7.23 2.25
CA ARG A 30 10.02 -7.47 2.81
C ARG A 30 11.04 -7.91 1.76
N GLN A 31 10.65 -8.82 0.85
CA GLN A 31 11.54 -9.31 -0.22
C GLN A 31 12.02 -8.19 -1.16
N ARG A 32 11.28 -7.09 -1.29
CA ARG A 32 11.62 -5.95 -2.16
C ARG A 32 12.50 -4.89 -1.49
N GLY A 33 13.24 -5.25 -0.44
CA GLY A 33 14.20 -4.35 0.21
C GLY A 33 13.58 -3.39 1.23
N MET A 34 12.34 -3.63 1.68
CA MET A 34 11.79 -2.94 2.84
C MET A 34 12.23 -3.64 4.13
N PHE A 35 13.47 -3.38 4.54
CA PHE A 35 14.11 -3.97 5.71
C PHE A 35 13.43 -3.57 7.03
N LEU A 36 12.84 -2.37 7.09
CA LEU A 36 11.91 -1.97 8.14
C LEU A 36 10.55 -2.56 7.80
N ALA A 37 10.31 -3.76 8.34
CA ALA A 37 9.16 -4.56 7.97
C ALA A 37 7.84 -3.78 8.12
N PRO A 38 6.91 -3.91 7.15
CA PRO A 38 5.56 -3.43 7.34
C PRO A 38 4.96 -4.20 8.51
N HIS A 39 4.74 -3.50 9.62
CA HIS A 39 4.18 -4.05 10.83
C HIS A 39 2.80 -3.44 11.08
N GLU A 40 2.00 -4.15 11.86
CA GLU A 40 0.77 -3.58 12.40
C GLU A 40 1.12 -2.35 13.24
N VAL A 41 0.53 -1.21 12.89
CA VAL A 41 0.71 0.03 13.63
C VAL A 41 -0.56 0.31 14.40
N ARG A 42 -0.42 0.56 15.70
CA ARG A 42 -1.53 1.03 16.53
C ARG A 42 -1.53 2.55 16.56
N ILE A 43 -2.66 3.14 16.19
CA ILE A 43 -2.88 4.59 16.24
C ILE A 43 -3.90 4.91 17.32
N LYS A 44 -3.67 6.00 18.06
CA LYS A 44 -4.66 6.53 18.99
C LYS A 44 -5.54 7.53 18.25
N THR A 45 -6.83 7.25 18.20
CA THR A 45 -7.87 8.19 17.78
C THR A 45 -8.59 8.71 19.03
N PRO A 46 -9.35 9.81 18.96
CA PRO A 46 -10.07 10.36 20.12
C PRO A 46 -10.99 9.35 20.80
N THR A 47 -11.53 8.39 20.05
CA THR A 47 -12.53 7.43 20.53
C THR A 47 -11.96 6.05 20.84
N ALA A 48 -10.83 5.66 20.24
CA ALA A 48 -10.26 4.33 20.41
C ALA A 48 -8.81 4.22 19.94
N THR A 49 -8.12 3.16 20.36
CA THR A 49 -6.92 2.68 19.67
C THR A 49 -7.32 1.83 18.47
N ARG A 50 -6.89 2.21 17.26
CA ARG A 50 -7.14 1.50 16.01
C ARG A 50 -5.86 0.82 15.52
N ARG A 51 -6.01 -0.25 14.74
CA ARG A 51 -4.90 -1.02 14.16
C ARG A 51 -4.91 -0.81 12.64
N ILE A 52 -3.75 -0.48 12.10
CA ILE A 52 -3.47 -0.50 10.66
C ILE A 52 -2.90 -1.88 10.33
N ASP A 53 -3.43 -2.55 9.32
CA ASP A 53 -3.01 -3.92 9.00
C ASP A 53 -1.54 -3.95 8.59
N LEU A 54 -1.11 -3.13 7.64
CA LEU A 54 0.29 -2.98 7.29
C LEU A 54 0.61 -1.50 7.01
N ALA A 55 1.70 -1.00 7.58
CA ALA A 55 2.18 0.34 7.28
C ALA A 55 3.66 0.32 6.92
N THR A 56 4.02 1.01 5.83
CA THR A 56 5.40 1.37 5.48
C THR A 56 5.62 2.86 5.76
N TRP A 57 6.83 3.36 5.50
CA TRP A 57 7.14 4.78 5.59
C TRP A 57 6.37 5.63 4.57
N LEU A 58 5.95 5.08 3.42
CA LEU A 58 5.20 5.80 2.38
C LEU A 58 3.75 5.36 2.21
N CYS A 59 3.36 4.17 2.66
CA CYS A 59 2.06 3.60 2.35
C CYS A 59 1.37 3.07 3.62
N ASN A 60 0.06 3.24 3.69
CA ASN A 60 -0.83 2.55 4.62
C ASN A 60 -1.67 1.55 3.82
N TYR A 61 -1.62 0.28 4.19
CA TYR A 61 -2.36 -0.79 3.56
C TYR A 61 -3.49 -1.24 4.50
N GLU A 62 -4.72 -1.20 4.01
CA GLU A 62 -5.86 -1.89 4.61
C GLU A 62 -6.12 -3.16 3.77
N VAL A 63 -6.09 -4.31 4.44
CA VAL A 63 -6.25 -5.61 3.79
C VAL A 63 -7.68 -6.07 4.00
N LYS A 64 -8.30 -6.59 2.94
CA LYS A 64 -9.61 -7.25 3.01
C LYS A 64 -9.52 -8.58 2.30
N LYS A 65 -10.19 -9.60 2.83
CA LYS A 65 -10.27 -10.90 2.12
C LYS A 65 -10.91 -10.72 0.75
N TYR A 66 -12.10 -10.11 0.70
CA TYR A 66 -12.79 -9.76 -0.54
C TYR A 66 -13.07 -8.27 -0.59
N LEU A 67 -12.83 -7.68 -1.76
CA LEU A 67 -13.12 -6.29 -2.07
C LEU A 67 -14.49 -6.18 -2.71
N THR A 68 -15.54 -6.42 -1.93
CA THR A 68 -16.90 -6.03 -2.32
C THR A 68 -17.02 -4.51 -2.34
N ARG A 69 -18.08 -3.99 -2.97
CA ARG A 69 -18.40 -2.55 -2.94
C ARG A 69 -18.30 -1.96 -1.53
N GLU A 70 -18.97 -2.56 -0.57
CA GLU A 70 -18.99 -2.09 0.82
C GLU A 70 -17.63 -2.20 1.49
N ALA A 71 -16.91 -3.31 1.27
CA ALA A 71 -15.57 -3.50 1.82
C ALA A 71 -14.60 -2.43 1.33
N ILE A 72 -14.70 -2.01 0.06
CA ILE A 72 -13.88 -0.91 -0.49
C ILE A 72 -14.21 0.41 0.20
N PHE A 73 -15.50 0.76 0.35
CA PHE A 73 -15.92 1.99 1.05
C PHE A 73 -15.40 2.03 2.49
N HIS A 74 -15.59 0.93 3.23
CA HIS A 74 -15.12 0.84 4.62
C HIS A 74 -13.59 0.92 4.70
N ALA A 75 -12.88 0.19 3.85
CA ALA A 75 -11.42 0.20 3.83
C ALA A 75 -10.87 1.59 3.44
N ALA A 76 -11.46 2.26 2.45
CA ALA A 76 -11.07 3.60 2.05
C ALA A 76 -11.26 4.59 3.22
N ALA A 77 -12.40 4.55 3.90
CA ALA A 77 -12.66 5.38 5.08
C ALA A 77 -11.67 5.11 6.23
N GLN A 78 -11.32 3.84 6.47
CA GLN A 78 -10.29 3.47 7.45
C GLN A 78 -8.93 4.06 7.07
N THR A 79 -8.50 3.92 5.81
CA THR A 79 -7.21 4.48 5.36
C THR A 79 -7.16 6.01 5.45
N GLU A 80 -8.30 6.69 5.26
CA GLU A 80 -8.40 8.14 5.43
C GLU A 80 -8.23 8.54 6.89
N LEU A 81 -8.94 7.84 7.80
CA LEU A 81 -8.77 8.02 9.24
C LEU A 81 -7.30 7.83 9.64
N TYR A 82 -6.66 6.78 9.12
CA TYR A 82 -5.26 6.51 9.44
C TYR A 82 -4.33 7.62 8.96
N ASN A 83 -4.54 8.13 7.74
CA ASN A 83 -3.74 9.23 7.22
C ASN A 83 -3.84 10.52 8.05
N HIS A 84 -4.95 10.73 8.75
CA HIS A 84 -5.12 11.86 9.66
C HIS A 84 -4.29 11.72 10.94
N TYR A 85 -4.23 10.52 11.52
CA TYR A 85 -3.61 10.27 12.84
C TYR A 85 -2.20 9.65 12.78
N VAL A 86 -1.77 9.12 11.63
CA VAL A 86 -0.44 8.54 11.46
C VAL A 86 0.60 9.65 11.26
N PRO A 87 1.79 9.53 11.89
CA PRO A 87 2.91 10.42 11.60
C PRO A 87 3.22 10.47 10.09
N LYS A 88 3.14 11.67 9.51
CA LYS A 88 3.43 11.92 8.09
C LYS A 88 4.93 11.81 7.83
N LEU A 89 5.31 11.39 6.62
CA LEU A 89 6.73 11.39 6.24
C LEU A 89 7.23 12.84 6.17
N LEU A 90 8.33 13.13 6.88
CA LEU A 90 8.86 14.50 7.03
C LEU A 90 7.79 15.50 7.53
N TRP A 91 6.77 15.04 8.26
CA TRP A 91 5.65 15.84 8.78
C TRP A 91 4.73 16.48 7.72
N ILE A 92 5.07 16.37 6.43
CA ILE A 92 4.40 17.11 5.34
C ILE A 92 3.70 16.16 4.38
N ILE A 93 4.30 15.01 4.06
CA ILE A 93 3.82 14.14 2.99
C ILE A 93 2.87 13.08 3.57
N PRO A 94 1.56 13.09 3.22
CA PRO A 94 0.65 12.04 3.63
C PRO A 94 1.06 10.71 2.99
N LYS A 95 0.88 9.61 3.73
CA LYS A 95 1.13 8.28 3.20
C LYS A 95 0.11 7.95 2.11
N ARG A 96 0.53 7.21 1.10
CA ARG A 96 -0.35 6.66 0.07
C ARG A 96 -1.31 5.67 0.73
N ARG A 97 -2.59 5.80 0.40
CA ARG A 97 -3.63 4.89 0.86
C ARG A 97 -3.73 3.72 -0.11
N VAL A 98 -3.60 2.51 0.40
CA VAL A 98 -3.69 1.29 -0.39
C VAL A 98 -4.75 0.38 0.22
N VAL A 99 -5.73 -0.01 -0.59
CA VAL A 99 -6.75 -1.00 -0.23
C VAL A 99 -6.48 -2.23 -1.09
N ILE A 100 -6.31 -3.39 -0.46
CA ILE A 100 -5.88 -4.60 -1.16
C ILE A 100 -6.67 -5.82 -0.72
N GLY A 101 -7.07 -6.63 -1.69
CA GLY A 101 -7.83 -7.85 -1.44
C GLY A 101 -8.17 -8.62 -2.71
N LEU A 102 -9.00 -9.65 -2.58
CA LEU A 102 -9.46 -10.44 -3.73
C LEU A 102 -10.69 -9.78 -4.36
N ALA A 103 -10.76 -9.78 -5.69
CA ALA A 103 -12.00 -9.45 -6.37
C ALA A 103 -13.10 -10.46 -6.00
N PRO A 104 -14.37 -10.04 -5.89
CA PRO A 104 -15.50 -10.95 -5.75
C PRO A 104 -15.55 -11.97 -6.90
N SER A 105 -15.91 -13.21 -6.59
CA SER A 105 -16.05 -14.27 -7.60
C SER A 105 -17.32 -14.12 -8.44
N ASP A 106 -18.37 -13.51 -7.90
CA ASP A 106 -19.62 -13.25 -8.61
C ASP A 106 -19.43 -12.09 -9.60
N PRO A 107 -19.77 -12.24 -10.90
CA PRO A 107 -19.56 -11.19 -11.89
C PRO A 107 -20.31 -9.87 -11.61
N ARG A 108 -21.48 -9.93 -10.97
CA ARG A 108 -22.27 -8.72 -10.67
C ARG A 108 -21.63 -7.96 -9.51
N ASP A 109 -21.23 -8.67 -8.48
CA ASP A 109 -20.52 -8.08 -7.33
C ASP A 109 -19.16 -7.53 -7.75
N TYR A 110 -18.47 -8.23 -8.65
CA TYR A 110 -17.22 -7.78 -9.24
C TYR A 110 -17.39 -6.48 -9.99
N GLU A 111 -18.37 -6.38 -10.89
CA GLU A 111 -18.59 -5.15 -11.67
C GLU A 111 -18.95 -3.95 -10.78
N ALA A 112 -19.75 -4.19 -9.72
CA ALA A 112 -20.05 -3.16 -8.72
C ALA A 112 -18.79 -2.73 -7.94
N ALA A 113 -17.95 -3.68 -7.52
CA ALA A 113 -16.69 -3.40 -6.85
C ALA A 113 -15.70 -2.66 -7.75
N ARG A 114 -15.61 -3.04 -9.03
CA ARG A 114 -14.71 -2.44 -10.02
C ARG A 114 -15.01 -0.96 -10.25
N LYS A 115 -16.29 -0.60 -10.44
CA LYS A 115 -16.70 0.81 -10.60
C LYS A 115 -16.31 1.65 -9.39
N VAL A 116 -16.60 1.14 -8.19
CA VAL A 116 -16.26 1.83 -6.94
C VAL A 116 -14.75 1.94 -6.75
N ALA A 117 -13.99 0.91 -7.13
CA ALA A 117 -12.53 0.95 -7.11
C ALA A 117 -11.98 2.04 -8.06
N GLU A 118 -12.58 2.22 -9.24
CA GLU A 118 -12.21 3.29 -10.19
C GLU A 118 -12.47 4.68 -9.60
N ASP A 119 -13.64 4.90 -8.99
CA ASP A 119 -13.97 6.16 -8.33
C ASP A 119 -12.97 6.49 -7.21
N PHE A 120 -12.63 5.52 -6.36
CA PHE A 120 -11.66 5.71 -5.28
C PHE A 120 -10.22 5.91 -5.78
N ARG A 121 -9.84 5.26 -6.88
CA ARG A 121 -8.54 5.51 -7.54
C ARG A 121 -8.45 6.94 -8.06
N ALA A 122 -9.52 7.49 -8.63
CA ALA A 122 -9.58 8.90 -9.04
C ALA A 122 -9.42 9.86 -7.84
N MET A 123 -9.84 9.44 -6.64
CA MET A 123 -9.66 10.18 -5.39
C MET A 123 -8.30 9.93 -4.71
N GLY A 124 -7.37 9.23 -5.37
CA GLY A 124 -6.03 8.95 -4.84
C GLY A 124 -5.97 7.85 -3.77
N VAL A 125 -6.93 6.92 -3.77
CA VAL A 125 -6.85 5.66 -3.01
C VAL A 125 -6.48 4.53 -3.97
N ASN A 126 -5.36 3.85 -3.73
CA ASN A 126 -4.93 2.77 -4.60
C ASN A 126 -5.65 1.46 -4.24
N VAL A 127 -6.66 1.07 -5.03
CA VAL A 127 -7.40 -0.19 -4.84
C VAL A 127 -6.81 -1.29 -5.73
N ILE A 128 -6.42 -2.42 -5.14
CA ILE A 128 -5.71 -3.53 -5.80
C ILE A 128 -6.48 -4.84 -5.63
N PHE A 129 -6.91 -5.43 -6.74
CA PHE A 129 -7.45 -6.78 -6.81
C PHE A 129 -6.30 -7.78 -7.06
N VAL A 130 -5.92 -8.53 -6.03
CA VAL A 130 -4.72 -9.38 -6.05
C VAL A 130 -4.82 -10.52 -7.05
N ASN A 131 -6.01 -11.05 -7.28
CA ASN A 131 -6.28 -12.09 -8.28
C ASN A 131 -6.33 -11.57 -9.73
N GLU A 132 -6.19 -10.27 -9.97
CA GLU A 132 -6.01 -9.69 -11.31
C GLU A 132 -4.55 -9.29 -11.56
N THR A 133 -3.93 -8.63 -10.58
CA THR A 133 -2.58 -8.07 -10.73
C THR A 133 -1.48 -9.03 -10.29
N GLY A 134 -1.85 -10.12 -9.61
CA GLY A 134 -0.93 -10.92 -8.82
C GLY A 134 -0.47 -10.19 -7.55
N LEU A 135 0.41 -10.86 -6.79
CA LEU A 135 1.04 -10.33 -5.56
C LEU A 135 2.23 -9.39 -5.85
N THR A 136 2.39 -8.98 -7.10
CA THR A 136 3.53 -8.20 -7.60
C THR A 136 3.37 -6.73 -7.24
N LEU A 137 3.47 -6.40 -5.95
CA LEU A 137 3.29 -5.03 -5.47
C LEU A 137 4.48 -4.15 -5.87
N ASN A 138 4.30 -3.33 -6.89
CA ASN A 138 5.28 -2.31 -7.27
C ASN A 138 5.45 -1.35 -6.09
N SER A 139 6.55 -1.51 -5.36
CA SER A 139 6.89 -0.68 -4.20
C SER A 139 7.24 0.72 -4.70
N PRO A 140 6.41 1.75 -4.47
CA PRO A 140 6.78 3.13 -4.76
C PRO A 140 7.97 3.59 -3.90
N GLU A 141 8.24 2.91 -2.79
CA GLU A 141 9.34 3.18 -1.87
C GLU A 141 10.71 3.11 -2.56
N LEU A 142 10.98 2.05 -3.33
CA LEU A 142 12.29 1.90 -3.98
C LEU A 142 12.55 3.01 -5.01
N LYS A 143 11.53 3.34 -5.83
CA LYS A 143 11.62 4.44 -6.80
C LYS A 143 11.83 5.79 -6.12
N THR A 144 11.12 6.04 -5.03
CA THR A 144 11.21 7.28 -4.27
C THR A 144 12.58 7.41 -3.59
N LEU A 145 13.12 6.32 -3.01
CA LEU A 145 14.44 6.30 -2.39
C LEU A 145 15.54 6.61 -3.41
N ILE A 146 15.51 5.98 -4.58
CA ILE A 146 16.47 6.25 -5.66
C ILE A 146 16.40 7.72 -6.08
N GLY A 147 15.19 8.27 -6.22
CA GLY A 147 14.99 9.69 -6.55
C GLY A 147 15.57 10.63 -5.51
N ILE A 148 15.36 10.35 -4.21
CA ILE A 148 15.93 11.15 -3.11
C ILE A 148 17.46 11.10 -3.13
N LEU A 149 18.05 9.90 -3.28
CA LEU A 149 19.52 9.74 -3.33
C LEU A 149 20.12 10.48 -4.53
N ALA A 150 19.47 10.40 -5.69
CA ALA A 150 19.90 11.13 -6.88
C ALA A 150 19.84 12.66 -6.66
N LEU A 151 18.78 13.17 -6.03
CA LEU A 151 18.62 14.58 -5.70
C LEU A 151 19.72 15.07 -4.74
N ILE A 152 20.00 14.31 -3.69
CA ILE A 152 21.07 14.61 -2.72
C ILE A 152 22.42 14.66 -3.44
N PHE A 153 22.72 13.67 -4.27
CA PHE A 153 23.97 13.61 -5.01
C PHE A 153 24.14 14.81 -5.95
N CYS A 154 23.10 15.18 -6.71
CA CYS A 154 23.12 16.36 -7.58
C CYS A 154 23.31 17.65 -6.77
N SER A 155 22.62 17.76 -5.62
CA SER A 155 22.72 18.95 -4.75
C SER A 155 24.14 19.12 -4.20
N VAL A 156 24.77 18.04 -3.74
CA VAL A 156 26.16 18.05 -3.28
C VAL A 156 27.11 18.42 -4.41
N ALA A 157 26.96 17.82 -5.59
CA ALA A 157 27.81 18.13 -6.75
C ALA A 157 27.72 19.61 -7.17
N ILE A 158 26.51 20.17 -7.21
CA ILE A 158 26.27 21.59 -7.51
C ILE A 158 26.91 22.47 -6.43
N LEU A 159 26.69 22.15 -5.15
CA LEU A 159 27.25 22.93 -4.04
C LEU A 159 28.77 22.93 -4.06
N SER A 160 29.40 21.78 -4.31
CA SER A 160 30.86 21.65 -4.44
C SER A 160 31.40 22.43 -5.62
N PHE A 161 30.72 22.40 -6.78
CA PHE A 161 31.11 23.19 -7.94
C PHE A 161 31.06 24.71 -7.66
N LEU A 162 29.97 25.18 -7.04
CA LEU A 162 29.81 26.59 -6.67
C LEU A 162 30.86 27.02 -5.63
N LEU A 163 31.22 26.14 -4.68
CA LEU A 163 32.23 26.43 -3.67
C LEU A 163 33.63 26.57 -4.29
N VAL A 164 33.96 25.75 -5.29
CA VAL A 164 35.23 25.84 -6.03
C VAL A 164 35.31 27.11 -6.87
N GLN A 165 34.20 27.59 -7.45
CA GLN A 165 34.21 28.86 -8.19
C GLN A 165 34.32 30.10 -7.30
N ALA A 166 34.02 29.97 -6.01
CA ALA A 166 34.07 31.08 -5.05
C ALA A 166 35.43 31.24 -4.35
N LEU A 167 36.36 30.30 -4.56
CA LEU A 167 37.74 30.30 -4.05
C LEU A 167 38.72 30.71 -5.14
#